data_AF-A0A6G7ZC62-F1
#
_entry.id   AF-A0A6G7ZC62-F1
#
_cell.length_a   1.000
_cell.length_b   1.000
_cell.length_c   1.000
_cell.angle_alpha   90.00
_cell.angle_beta   90.00
_cell.angle_gamma   90.00
#
_symmetry.space_group_name_H-M   'P 1'
#
loop_
_entity.id
_entity.type
_entity.pdbx_description
1 polymer ?
#
loop_
_entity_poly.entity_id
_entity_poly.type
_entity_poly.pdbx_seq_one_letter_code
_entity_poly.pdbx_strand_id
1 'polypeptide(L)'
;MIKKLTHPKVMKWILSLLFITFLFFIFAHPTYAQGNVSGVIEETWNNAESQIRQVVNNVIFPALSIILAIFFFVKLGSSYFDYKRNNDRFEWTAPAILFVCLVFTLTAPTYIWRLL
;
A
#
# COMPACT_ATOMS: atom_id res chain seq x y z
N MET A 1 -1.18 -65.33 29.34
CA MET A 1 -1.08 -63.92 29.76
C MET A 1 -2.41 -63.14 29.70
N ILE A 2 -3.50 -63.71 29.15
CA ILE A 2 -4.79 -63.01 28.94
C ILE A 2 -5.74 -63.09 30.15
N LYS A 3 -5.58 -64.11 31.02
CA LYS A 3 -6.46 -64.37 32.17
C LYS A 3 -6.42 -63.30 33.29
N LYS A 4 -5.45 -62.39 33.28
CA LYS A 4 -5.33 -61.29 34.27
C LYS A 4 -6.09 -60.02 33.87
N LEU A 5 -6.59 -59.93 32.63
CA LEU A 5 -7.32 -58.76 32.13
C LEU A 5 -8.81 -58.74 32.50
N THR A 6 -9.36 -59.84 33.02
CA THR A 6 -10.80 -59.98 33.35
C THR A 6 -11.12 -59.70 34.82
N HIS A 7 -10.30 -58.91 35.52
CA HIS A 7 -10.67 -58.43 36.86
C HIS A 7 -11.53 -57.16 36.71
N PRO A 8 -12.75 -57.09 37.26
CA PRO A 8 -13.72 -56.02 36.96
C PRO A 8 -13.22 -54.61 37.31
N LYS A 9 -12.28 -54.50 38.26
CA LYS A 9 -11.61 -53.25 38.60
C LYS A 9 -10.67 -52.79 37.48
N VAL A 10 -9.84 -53.70 36.96
CA VAL A 10 -8.84 -53.42 35.92
C VAL A 10 -9.52 -53.11 34.58
N MET A 11 -10.61 -53.80 34.26
CA MET A 11 -11.44 -53.50 33.08
C MET A 11 -12.03 -52.08 33.13
N LYS A 12 -12.52 -51.62 34.29
CA LYS A 12 -13.03 -50.25 34.47
C LYS A 12 -11.95 -49.19 34.30
N TRP A 13 -10.74 -49.44 34.80
CA TRP A 13 -9.59 -48.55 34.61
C TRP A 13 -9.16 -48.47 33.15
N ILE A 14 -9.15 -49.60 32.44
CA ILE A 14 -8.84 -49.64 31.00
C ILE A 14 -9.90 -48.89 30.20
N LEU A 15 -11.20 -49.11 30.47
CA LEU A 15 -12.29 -48.38 29.81
C LEU A 15 -12.22 -46.87 30.08
N SER A 16 -11.92 -46.48 31.32
CA SER A 16 -11.75 -45.07 31.68
C SER A 16 -10.58 -44.43 30.94
N LEU A 17 -9.44 -45.12 30.85
CA LEU A 17 -8.27 -44.66 30.11
C LEU A 17 -8.56 -44.52 28.60
N LEU A 18 -9.32 -45.47 28.04
CA LEU A 18 -9.74 -45.44 26.63
C LEU A 18 -10.71 -44.28 26.36
N PHE A 19 -11.62 -44.01 27.30
CA PHE A 19 -12.54 -42.88 27.20
C PHE A 19 -11.83 -41.52 27.32
N ILE A 20 -10.85 -41.41 28.22
CA ILE A 20 -10.04 -40.19 28.40
C ILE A 20 -9.17 -39.94 27.17
N THR A 21 -8.55 -40.98 26.61
CA THR A 21 -7.77 -40.85 25.37
C THR A 21 -8.65 -40.46 24.18
N PHE A 22 -9.85 -41.03 24.07
CA PHE A 22 -10.82 -40.62 23.05
C PHE A 22 -11.26 -39.16 23.19
N LEU A 23 -11.54 -38.69 24.41
CA LEU A 23 -11.81 -37.28 24.68
C LEU A 23 -10.62 -36.40 24.24
N PHE A 24 -9.39 -36.81 24.58
CA PHE A 24 -8.19 -36.07 24.20
C PHE A 24 -8.06 -35.91 22.69
N PHE A 25 -8.40 -36.94 21.89
CA PHE A 25 -8.38 -36.83 20.43
C PHE A 25 -9.45 -35.88 19.88
N ILE A 26 -10.62 -35.79 20.53
CA ILE A 26 -11.69 -34.85 20.13
C ILE A 26 -11.30 -33.40 20.46
N PHE A 27 -10.71 -33.17 21.64
CA PHE A 27 -10.31 -31.83 22.09
C PHE A 27 -8.95 -31.37 21.55
N ALA A 28 -8.10 -32.28 21.09
CA ALA A 28 -6.79 -31.97 20.50
C ALA A 28 -6.88 -31.58 19.01
N HIS A 29 -8.07 -31.50 18.42
CA HIS A 29 -8.19 -30.90 17.11
C HIS A 29 -7.81 -29.42 17.20
N PRO A 30 -6.73 -28.98 16.52
CA PRO A 30 -6.44 -27.57 16.43
C PRO A 30 -7.64 -26.93 15.73
N THR A 31 -8.27 -25.96 16.38
CA THR A 31 -9.23 -25.09 15.71
C THR A 31 -8.42 -24.32 14.67
N TYR A 32 -8.43 -24.83 13.44
CA TYR A 32 -7.91 -24.12 12.28
C TYR A 32 -8.63 -22.77 12.24
N ALA A 33 -7.93 -21.71 12.64
CA ALA A 33 -8.37 -20.35 12.40
C ALA A 33 -8.21 -20.10 10.90
N GLN A 34 -9.16 -20.62 10.11
CA GLN A 34 -9.26 -20.43 8.67
C GLN A 34 -9.74 -19.01 8.32
N GLY A 35 -9.39 -18.02 9.14
CA GLY A 35 -9.60 -16.61 8.86
C GLY A 35 -8.25 -16.03 8.50
N ASN A 36 -7.96 -15.91 7.20
CA ASN A 36 -6.75 -15.26 6.72
C ASN A 36 -6.81 -13.76 7.02
N VAL A 37 -6.55 -13.39 8.28
CA VAL A 37 -6.46 -11.98 8.72
C VAL A 37 -5.37 -11.24 7.95
N SER A 38 -4.32 -11.93 7.49
CA SER A 38 -3.30 -11.37 6.61
C SER A 38 -3.86 -10.94 5.25
N GLY A 39 -4.73 -11.74 4.63
CA GLY A 39 -5.33 -11.43 3.33
C GLY A 39 -6.30 -10.25 3.39
N VAL A 40 -7.09 -10.14 4.48
CA VAL A 40 -8.01 -9.00 4.69
C VAL A 40 -7.23 -7.70 4.94
N ILE A 41 -6.11 -7.78 5.67
CA ILE A 41 -5.23 -6.62 5.88
C ILE A 41 -4.57 -6.20 4.56
N GLU A 42 -4.13 -7.16 3.74
CA GLU A 42 -3.52 -6.89 2.43
C GLU A 42 -4.52 -6.26 1.46
N GLU A 43 -5.77 -6.73 1.40
CA GLU A 43 -6.84 -6.07 0.65
C GLU A 43 -7.13 -4.65 1.16
N THR A 44 -7.14 -4.44 2.48
CA THR A 44 -7.34 -3.11 3.05
C THR A 44 -6.20 -2.16 2.68
N TRP A 45 -4.95 -2.65 2.70
CA TRP A 45 -3.78 -1.88 2.27
C TRP A 45 -3.84 -1.52 0.79
N ASN A 46 -4.13 -2.50 -0.08
CA ASN A 46 -4.25 -2.28 -1.53
C ASN A 46 -5.36 -1.28 -1.87
N ASN A 47 -6.49 -1.35 -1.17
CA ASN A 47 -7.59 -0.40 -1.35
C ASN A 47 -7.22 1.03 -0.90
N ALA A 48 -6.56 1.17 0.25
CA ALA A 48 -6.11 2.47 0.74
C ALA A 48 -5.04 3.08 -0.18
N GLU A 49 -4.08 2.26 -0.66
CA GLU A 49 -3.05 2.69 -1.59
C GLU A 49 -3.66 3.18 -2.91
N SER A 50 -4.63 2.43 -3.47
CA SER A 50 -5.32 2.81 -4.71
C SER A 50 -5.99 4.19 -4.59
N GLN A 51 -6.63 4.48 -3.46
CA GLN A 51 -7.25 5.78 -3.22
C GLN A 51 -6.22 6.92 -3.17
N ILE A 52 -5.09 6.71 -2.49
CA ILE A 52 -4.00 7.70 -2.43
C ILE A 52 -3.47 7.94 -3.85
N ARG A 53 -3.20 6.88 -4.62
CA ARG A 53 -2.75 6.98 -6.02
C ARG A 53 -3.75 7.77 -6.87
N GLN A 54 -5.05 7.52 -6.72
CA GLN A 54 -6.08 8.23 -7.45
C GLN A 54 -6.12 9.73 -7.10
N VAL A 55 -6.12 10.10 -5.83
CA VAL A 55 -6.15 11.50 -5.41
C VAL A 55 -4.89 12.24 -5.87
N VAL A 56 -3.73 11.60 -5.72
CA VAL A 56 -2.45 12.19 -6.12
C VAL A 56 -2.40 12.40 -7.64
N ASN A 57 -2.79 11.40 -8.44
CA ASN A 57 -2.73 11.48 -9.90
C ASN A 57 -3.81 12.38 -10.51
N ASN A 58 -5.02 12.40 -9.95
CA ASN A 58 -6.15 13.11 -10.54
C ASN A 58 -6.37 14.52 -9.98
N VAL A 59 -5.83 14.84 -8.79
CA VAL A 59 -6.05 16.14 -8.14
C VAL A 59 -4.73 16.84 -7.86
N ILE A 60 -3.80 16.20 -7.16
CA ILE A 60 -2.59 16.87 -6.67
C ILE A 60 -1.67 17.25 -7.83
N PHE A 61 -1.32 16.29 -8.71
CA PHE A 61 -0.47 16.56 -9.86
C PHE A 61 -1.11 17.58 -10.83
N PRO A 62 -2.41 17.46 -11.19
CA PRO A 62 -3.08 18.47 -12.00
C PRO A 62 -3.09 19.86 -11.36
N ALA A 63 -3.42 19.97 -10.07
CA ALA A 63 -3.42 21.25 -9.37
C ALA A 63 -2.04 21.92 -9.37
N LEU A 64 -0.98 21.16 -9.08
CA LEU A 64 0.40 21.65 -9.16
C LEU A 64 0.76 22.07 -10.59
N SER A 65 0.40 21.27 -11.60
CA SER A 65 0.72 21.57 -13.00
C SER A 65 0.11 22.90 -13.46
N ILE A 66 -1.11 23.22 -13.02
CA ILE A 66 -1.79 24.48 -13.36
C ILE A 66 -1.10 25.68 -12.70
N ILE A 67 -0.77 25.58 -11.40
CA ILE A 67 -0.06 26.65 -10.68
C ILE A 67 1.30 26.91 -11.32
N LEU A 68 2.06 25.86 -11.62
CA LEU A 68 3.35 25.99 -12.30
C LEU A 68 3.20 26.52 -13.73
N ALA A 69 2.17 26.13 -14.47
CA ALA A 69 1.90 26.65 -15.81
C ALA A 69 1.66 28.16 -15.79
N ILE A 70 0.83 28.64 -14.86
CA ILE A 70 0.55 30.07 -14.70
C ILE A 70 1.86 30.82 -14.37
N PHE A 71 2.64 30.35 -13.41
CA PHE A 71 3.93 30.98 -13.09
C PHE A 71 4.93 30.95 -14.25
N PHE A 72 4.99 29.86 -15.00
CA PHE A 72 5.84 29.76 -16.18
C PHE A 72 5.45 30.80 -17.22
N PHE A 73 4.18 30.91 -17.60
CA PHE A 73 3.73 31.86 -18.62
C PHE A 73 3.86 33.31 -18.15
N VAL A 74 3.57 33.60 -16.88
CA VAL A 74 3.77 34.95 -16.32
C VAL A 74 5.25 35.32 -16.35
N LYS A 75 6.14 34.46 -15.86
CA LYS A 75 7.58 34.77 -15.82
C LYS A 75 8.18 34.87 -17.21
N LEU A 76 7.79 33.98 -18.13
CA LEU A 76 8.22 34.02 -19.52
C LEU A 76 7.73 35.30 -20.22
N GLY A 77 6.47 35.68 -19.99
CA GLY A 77 5.91 36.93 -20.51
C GLY A 77 6.65 38.16 -19.99
N SER A 78 6.91 38.23 -18.68
CA SER A 78 7.70 39.31 -18.08
C SER A 78 9.12 39.35 -18.65
N SER A 79 9.83 38.22 -18.73
CA SER A 79 11.16 38.15 -19.35
C SER A 79 11.16 38.59 -20.82
N TYR A 80 10.10 38.28 -21.58
CA TYR A 80 9.95 38.75 -22.96
C TYR A 80 9.75 40.26 -23.05
N PHE A 81 8.88 40.83 -22.20
CA PHE A 81 8.66 42.28 -22.16
C PHE A 81 9.90 43.04 -21.67
N ASP A 82 10.62 42.50 -20.68
CA ASP A 82 11.86 43.08 -20.19
C ASP A 82 12.97 43.03 -21.24
N TYR A 83 13.10 41.92 -21.98
CA TYR A 83 14.02 41.82 -23.13
C TYR A 83 13.72 42.89 -24.19
N LYS A 84 12.44 43.12 -24.49
CA LYS A 84 12.01 44.14 -25.45
C LYS A 84 12.29 45.57 -24.98
N ARG A 85 12.33 45.83 -23.66
CA ARG A 85 12.37 47.19 -23.09
C ARG A 85 13.74 47.61 -22.53
N ASN A 86 14.54 46.68 -22.00
CA ASN A 86 15.62 47.01 -21.05
C ASN A 86 17.06 46.63 -21.49
N ASN A 87 17.31 46.27 -22.76
CA ASN A 87 18.58 45.77 -23.37
C ASN A 87 18.68 44.25 -23.46
N ASP A 88 18.59 43.71 -24.69
CA ASP A 88 19.18 42.52 -25.37
C ASP A 88 19.64 41.27 -24.58
N ARG A 89 19.44 41.19 -23.27
CA ARG A 89 19.84 40.10 -22.40
C ARG A 89 18.59 39.47 -21.81
N PHE A 90 18.15 38.40 -22.46
CA PHE A 90 17.02 37.62 -21.98
C PHE A 90 17.45 36.78 -20.77
N GLU A 91 16.78 36.96 -19.64
CA GLU A 91 17.00 36.15 -18.46
C GLU A 91 16.30 34.79 -18.59
N TRP A 92 17.01 33.81 -19.14
CA TRP A 92 16.49 32.45 -19.35
C TRP A 92 16.36 31.62 -18.07
N THR A 93 17.11 31.95 -17.02
CA THR A 93 17.24 31.11 -15.83
C THR A 93 15.89 30.82 -15.17
N ALA A 94 15.07 31.85 -14.91
CA ALA A 94 13.81 31.67 -14.22
C ALA A 94 12.74 30.93 -15.08
N PRO A 95 12.52 31.29 -16.36
CA PRO A 95 11.65 30.51 -17.24
C PRO A 95 12.11 29.05 -17.42
N ALA A 96 13.43 28.81 -17.54
CA ALA A 96 13.96 27.46 -17.73
C ALA A 96 13.74 26.56 -16.51
N ILE A 97 13.94 27.07 -15.29
CA ILE A 97 13.68 26.31 -14.06
C ILE A 97 12.19 25.97 -13.95
N LEU A 98 11.30 26.94 -14.17
CA LEU A 98 9.85 26.71 -14.14
C LEU A 98 9.40 25.71 -15.21
N PHE A 99 10.02 25.73 -16.39
CA PHE A 99 9.76 24.77 -17.45
C PHE A 99 10.16 23.34 -17.06
N VAL A 100 11.35 23.15 -16.49
CA VAL A 100 11.78 21.83 -15.99
C VAL A 100 10.86 21.32 -14.90
N CYS A 101 10.45 22.18 -13.96
CA CYS A 101 9.51 21.81 -12.89
C CYS A 101 8.12 21.44 -13.45
N LEU A 102 7.67 22.12 -14.51
CA LEU A 102 6.42 21.81 -15.20
C LEU A 102 6.48 20.41 -15.85
N VAL A 103 7.53 20.14 -16.63
CA VAL A 103 7.75 18.84 -17.28
C VAL A 103 7.88 17.72 -16.25
N PHE A 104 8.57 17.97 -15.15
CA PHE A 104 8.66 17.04 -14.02
C PHE A 104 7.27 16.72 -13.46
N THR A 105 6.46 17.73 -13.15
CA THR A 105 5.11 17.54 -12.59
C THR A 105 4.19 16.76 -13.54
N LEU A 106 4.34 16.96 -14.86
CA LEU A 106 3.56 16.23 -15.87
C LEU A 106 3.99 14.76 -16.02
N THR A 107 5.26 14.44 -15.79
CA THR A 107 5.80 13.08 -15.95
C THR A 107 5.82 12.29 -14.65
N ALA A 108 5.82 12.96 -13.51
CA ALA A 108 5.82 12.40 -12.16
C ALA A 108 4.76 11.30 -11.91
N PRO A 109 3.49 11.41 -12.36
CA PRO A 109 2.48 10.36 -12.18
C PRO A 109 2.86 9.00 -12.78
N THR A 110 3.70 8.99 -13.82
CA THR A 110 4.09 7.76 -14.53
C THR A 110 5.27 7.02 -13.90
N TYR A 111 6.06 7.70 -13.06
CA TYR A 111 7.31 7.16 -12.52
C TYR A 111 7.28 6.92 -11.01
N ILE A 112 6.60 7.76 -10.22
CA ILE A 112 6.67 7.71 -8.75
C ILE A 112 6.14 6.39 -8.19
N TRP A 113 5.12 5.82 -8.83
CA TRP A 113 4.45 4.61 -8.39
C TRP A 113 5.13 3.30 -8.80
N ARG A 114 6.18 3.37 -9.61
CA ARG A 114 6.98 2.22 -10.08
C ARG A 114 8.16 1.88 -9.17
N LEU A 115 8.43 2.72 -8.18
CA LEU A 115 9.55 2.59 -7.24
C LEU A 115 9.20 1.75 -6.00
N LEU A 116 8.01 1.13 -5.97
CA LEU A 116 7.54 0.26 -4.89
C LEU A 116 7.86 -1.21 -5.18
#